data_AF-A0A496YXF8-F1
#
_entry.id   AF-A0A496YXF8-F1
#
_cell.length_a   1.000
_cell.length_b   1.000
_cell.length_c   1.000
_cell.angle_alpha   90.00
_cell.angle_beta   90.00
_cell.angle_gamma   90.00
#
_symmetry.space_group_name_H-M   'P 1'
#
loop_
_entity.id
_entity.type
_entity.pdbx_description
1 polymer ?
#
loop_
_entity_poly.entity_id
_entity_poly.type
_entity_poly.pdbx_seq_one_letter_code
_entity_poly.pdbx_strand_id
1 'polypeptide(L)'
;MRIEHLGQAPVQNEKNIKRTRAVDFGKAIKEAVSKVNRAQRQANSSIIDLLHGKADIPETMIALQKADISMRLLLTIRNKVIEAYREIMRMQF
;
A
#
# COMPACT_ATOMS: atom_id res chain seq x y z
N MET A 1 19.31 49.81 39.15
CA MET A 1 18.35 49.88 38.02
C MET A 1 18.31 48.49 37.40
N ARG A 2 17.14 47.85 37.46
CA ARG A 2 16.86 46.49 36.95
C ARG A 2 17.04 46.42 35.43
N ILE A 3 17.66 45.35 34.94
CA ILE A 3 17.20 44.58 33.79
C ILE A 3 17.78 43.16 33.89
N GLU A 4 17.09 42.32 34.67
CA GLU A 4 17.01 40.89 34.35
C GLU A 4 15.80 40.72 33.43
N HIS A 5 15.98 40.16 32.23
CA HIS A 5 15.02 39.26 31.60
C HIS A 5 15.55 38.76 30.25
N LEU A 6 15.24 37.49 29.96
CA LEU A 6 15.42 36.74 28.70
C LEU A 6 16.84 36.14 28.59
N GLY A 7 17.10 34.91 29.06
CA GLY A 7 16.35 33.70 28.71
C GLY A 7 16.97 33.05 27.47
N GLN A 8 18.23 32.63 27.55
CA GLN A 8 18.83 31.74 26.55
C GLN A 8 18.25 30.34 26.74
N ALA A 9 17.11 30.08 26.08
CA ALA A 9 16.63 28.73 25.85
C ALA A 9 17.40 28.12 24.65
N PRO A 10 17.72 26.82 24.70
CA PRO A 10 18.59 26.17 23.73
C PRO A 10 17.90 26.06 22.36
N VAL A 11 18.59 26.50 21.31
CA VAL A 11 18.29 26.15 19.92
C VAL A 11 18.57 24.66 19.69
N GLN A 12 17.66 23.82 20.16
CA GLN A 12 17.62 22.39 19.85
C GLN A 12 16.20 21.97 19.50
N ASN A 13 15.64 22.43 18.37
CA ASN A 13 14.53 21.69 17.77
C ASN A 13 14.23 22.01 16.29
N GLU A 14 15.21 21.93 15.39
CA GLU A 14 14.94 21.84 13.94
C GLU A 14 14.89 20.40 13.41
N LYS A 15 14.99 19.39 14.28
CA LYS A 15 15.00 17.97 13.90
C LYS A 15 13.64 17.26 13.99
N ASN A 16 12.53 18.00 14.12
CA ASN A 16 11.22 17.39 14.31
C ASN A 16 10.09 18.00 13.46
N ILE A 17 10.39 18.32 12.20
CA ILE A 17 9.32 18.35 11.18
C ILE A 17 8.86 16.91 10.97
N LYS A 18 7.88 16.52 11.79
CA LYS A 18 7.03 15.34 11.73
C LYS A 18 7.16 14.52 10.43
N ARG A 19 8.05 13.51 10.45
CA ARG A 19 7.95 12.29 9.61
C ARG A 19 6.83 11.38 10.12
N THR A 20 5.67 11.94 10.44
CA THR A 20 4.55 11.22 11.02
C THR A 20 3.33 11.45 10.13
N ARG A 21 2.95 10.39 9.39
CA ARG A 21 1.71 10.16 8.63
C ARG A 21 1.69 10.41 7.11
N ALA A 22 2.83 10.53 6.43
CA ALA A 22 2.85 10.04 5.05
C ALA A 22 2.87 8.50 5.15
N VAL A 23 1.74 7.84 4.91
CA VAL A 23 1.77 6.41 4.60
C VAL A 23 2.77 6.26 3.47
N ASP A 24 3.87 5.55 3.70
CA ASP A 24 4.85 5.33 2.65
C ASP A 24 4.15 4.61 1.50
N PHE A 25 3.91 5.34 0.41
CA PHE A 25 3.12 4.87 -0.71
C PHE A 25 3.75 3.61 -1.34
N GLY A 26 5.08 3.54 -1.34
CA GLY A 26 5.82 2.35 -1.76
C GLY A 26 5.51 1.14 -0.89
N LYS A 27 5.51 1.31 0.44
CA LYS A 27 5.08 0.27 1.39
C LYS A 27 3.62 -0.15 1.16
N ALA A 28 2.71 0.79 0.93
CA ALA A 28 1.29 0.48 0.68
C ALA A 28 1.11 -0.36 -0.60
N ILE A 29 1.81 -0.04 -1.69
CA ILE A 29 1.79 -0.85 -2.92
C ILE A 29 2.40 -2.23 -2.66
N LYS A 30 3.53 -2.32 -1.95
CA LYS A 30 4.17 -3.60 -1.62
C LYS A 30 3.23 -4.49 -0.81
N GLU A 31 2.52 -3.92 0.16
CA GLU A 31 1.50 -4.63 0.93
C GLU A 31 0.32 -5.07 0.08
N ALA A 32 -0.15 -4.22 -0.85
CA ALA A 32 -1.23 -4.56 -1.78
C ALA A 32 -0.84 -5.74 -2.69
N VAL A 33 0.36 -5.70 -3.30
CA VAL A 33 0.91 -6.81 -4.10
C VAL A 33 0.97 -8.10 -3.26
N SER A 34 1.45 -7.99 -2.02
CA SER A 34 1.55 -9.13 -1.11
C SER A 34 0.16 -9.71 -0.76
N LYS A 35 -0.86 -8.86 -0.59
CA LYS A 35 -2.25 -9.29 -0.37
C LYS A 35 -2.82 -10.01 -1.60
N VAL A 36 -2.59 -9.51 -2.81
CA VAL A 36 -3.04 -10.17 -4.05
C VAL A 36 -2.37 -11.53 -4.22
N ASN A 37 -1.07 -11.64 -4.01
CA ASN A 37 -0.34 -12.91 -4.06
C ASN A 37 -0.90 -13.94 -3.05
N ARG A 38 -1.20 -13.51 -1.82
CA ARG A 38 -1.87 -14.36 -0.83
C ARG A 38 -3.25 -14.82 -1.30
N ALA A 39 -4.06 -13.92 -1.85
CA ALA A 39 -5.38 -14.25 -2.38
C ALA A 39 -5.30 -15.28 -3.53
N GLN A 40 -4.35 -15.12 -4.46
CA GLN A 40 -4.11 -16.09 -5.52
C GLN A 40 -3.69 -17.46 -4.98
N ARG A 41 -2.77 -17.51 -4.01
CA ARG A 41 -2.34 -18.77 -3.39
C ARG A 41 -3.48 -19.47 -2.67
N GLN A 42 -4.32 -18.71 -1.98
CA GLN A 42 -5.50 -19.24 -1.30
C GLN A 42 -6.51 -19.80 -2.30
N ALA A 43 -6.79 -19.08 -3.39
CA ALA A 43 -7.66 -19.56 -4.46
C ALA A 43 -7.12 -20.86 -5.09
N ASN A 44 -5.81 -20.95 -5.34
CA ASN A 44 -5.18 -22.17 -5.84
C ASN A 44 -5.30 -23.34 -4.85
N SER A 45 -5.13 -23.09 -3.56
CA SER A 45 -5.35 -24.11 -2.51
C SER A 45 -6.79 -24.59 -2.52
N SER A 46 -7.75 -23.67 -2.55
CA SER A 46 -9.19 -24.02 -2.61
C SER A 46 -9.53 -24.84 -3.84
N ILE A 47 -8.92 -24.57 -5.01
CA ILE A 47 -9.07 -25.42 -6.20
C ILE A 47 -8.56 -26.84 -5.94
N ILE A 48 -7.38 -26.98 -5.32
CA ILE A 48 -6.81 -28.29 -5.01
C ILE A 48 -7.70 -29.05 -4.01
N ASP A 49 -8.19 -28.37 -2.99
CA ASP A 49 -9.09 -28.95 -1.99
C ASP A 49 -10.43 -29.35 -2.62
N LEU A 50 -10.94 -28.56 -3.57
CA LEU A 50 -12.13 -28.88 -4.35
C LEU A 50 -11.95 -30.16 -5.16
N LEU A 51 -10.82 -30.29 -5.87
CA LEU A 51 -10.50 -31.49 -6.65
C LEU A 51 -10.36 -32.75 -5.78
N HIS A 52 -9.95 -32.58 -4.51
CA HIS A 52 -9.88 -33.65 -3.52
C HIS A 52 -11.21 -33.89 -2.77
N GLY A 53 -12.29 -33.18 -3.12
CA GLY A 53 -13.60 -33.29 -2.48
C GLY A 53 -13.66 -32.74 -1.04
N LYS A 54 -12.70 -31.87 -0.66
CA LYS A 54 -12.57 -31.29 0.69
C LYS A 54 -13.09 -29.85 0.78
N ALA A 55 -13.41 -29.20 -0.34
CA ALA A 55 -13.92 -27.84 -0.39
C ALA A 55 -15.17 -27.76 -1.26
N ASP A 56 -16.06 -26.82 -0.94
CA ASP A 56 -17.28 -26.58 -1.71
C ASP A 56 -17.01 -25.68 -2.93
N ILE A 57 -17.71 -25.95 -4.04
CA ILE A 57 -17.61 -25.18 -5.29
C ILE A 57 -17.85 -23.67 -5.05
N PRO A 58 -18.89 -23.24 -4.32
CA PRO A 58 -19.17 -21.82 -4.12
C PRO A 58 -18.04 -21.06 -3.42
N GLU A 59 -17.44 -21.64 -2.38
CA GLU A 59 -16.34 -21.00 -1.64
C GLU A 59 -15.07 -20.87 -2.47
N THR A 60 -14.77 -21.89 -3.27
CA THR A 60 -13.66 -21.85 -4.23
C THR A 60 -13.88 -20.77 -5.28
N MET A 61 -15.10 -20.65 -5.81
CA MET A 61 -15.46 -19.58 -6.76
C MET A 61 -15.33 -18.19 -6.13
N ILE A 62 -15.76 -18.00 -4.89
CA ILE A 62 -15.62 -16.72 -4.17
C ILE A 62 -14.13 -16.37 -4.00
N ALA A 63 -13.31 -17.33 -3.60
CA ALA A 63 -11.86 -17.12 -3.44
C ALA A 63 -11.20 -16.70 -4.77
N LEU A 64 -11.59 -17.34 -5.88
CA LEU A 64 -11.11 -17.01 -7.22
C LEU A 64 -11.54 -15.61 -7.66
N GLN A 65 -12.82 -15.27 -7.50
CA GLN A 65 -13.34 -13.94 -7.85
C GLN A 65 -12.66 -12.84 -7.04
N LYS A 66 -12.44 -13.06 -5.74
CA LYS A 66 -11.72 -12.12 -4.89
C LYS A 66 -10.30 -11.89 -5.37
N ALA A 67 -9.59 -12.95 -5.75
CA ALA A 67 -8.23 -12.85 -6.29
C ALA A 67 -8.21 -12.07 -7.63
N ASP A 68 -9.14 -12.35 -8.54
CA ASP A 68 -9.24 -11.68 -9.84
C ASP A 68 -9.54 -10.18 -9.70
N ILE A 69 -10.56 -9.81 -8.92
CA ILE A 69 -10.93 -8.41 -8.68
C ILE A 69 -9.77 -7.65 -8.03
N SER A 70 -9.11 -8.26 -7.04
CA SER A 70 -7.98 -7.63 -6.36
C SER A 70 -6.78 -7.41 -7.29
N MET A 71 -6.53 -8.34 -8.21
CA MET A 71 -5.49 -8.21 -9.23
C MET A 71 -5.80 -7.10 -10.23
N ARG A 72 -7.04 -7.03 -10.72
CA ARG A 72 -7.49 -5.95 -11.61
C ARG A 72 -7.32 -4.58 -10.96
N LEU A 73 -7.71 -4.45 -9.69
CA LEU A 73 -7.52 -3.21 -8.94
C LEU A 73 -6.04 -2.82 -8.85
N LEU A 74 -5.16 -3.78 -8.54
CA LEU A 74 -3.73 -3.55 -8.46
C LEU A 74 -3.14 -3.07 -9.80
N LEU A 75 -3.56 -3.66 -10.91
CA LEU A 75 -3.12 -3.25 -12.25
C LEU A 75 -3.59 -1.83 -12.58
N THR A 76 -4.83 -1.48 -12.23
CA THR A 76 -5.34 -0.11 -12.40
C THR A 76 -4.49 0.89 -11.60
N ILE A 77 -4.19 0.58 -10.34
CA ILE A 77 -3.33 1.44 -9.50
C ILE A 77 -1.93 1.55 -10.11
N ARG A 78 -1.31 0.43 -10.52
CA ARG A 78 0.00 0.41 -11.18
C ARG A 78 0.02 1.34 -12.39
N ASN A 79 -1.01 1.26 -13.24
CA ASN A 79 -1.11 2.11 -14.43
C ASN A 79 -1.23 3.58 -14.04
N LYS A 80 -2.06 3.93 -13.05
CA LYS A 80 -2.20 5.34 -12.60
C LYS A 80 -0.94 5.90 -11.97
N VAL A 81 -0.16 5.10 -11.27
CA VAL A 81 1.15 5.52 -10.75
C VAL A 81 2.13 5.81 -11.88
N ILE A 82 2.18 4.95 -12.90
CA ILE A 82 3.03 5.15 -14.07
C ILE A 82 2.60 6.42 -14.83
N GLU A 83 1.30 6.63 -15.01
CA GLU A 83 0.76 7.85 -15.63
C GLU A 83 1.13 9.09 -14.82
N ALA A 84 0.94 9.09 -13.50
CA ALA A 84 1.29 10.22 -12.64
C ALA A 84 2.79 10.54 -12.70
N TYR A 85 3.65 9.51 -12.73
CA TYR A 85 5.09 9.70 -12.93
C TYR A 85 5.40 10.34 -14.29
N ARG A 86 4.76 9.85 -15.36
CA ARG A 86 4.93 10.42 -16.72
C ARG A 86 4.45 11.87 -16.80
N GLU A 87 3.37 12.21 -16.11
CA GLU A 87 2.83 13.57 -16.09
C GLU A 87 3.78 14.55 -15.42
N ILE A 88 4.35 14.18 -14.26
CA ILE A 88 5.37 15.00 -13.58
C ILE A 88 6.58 15.24 -14.50
N MET A 89 7.01 14.22 -15.25
CA MET A 89 8.11 14.36 -16.22
C MET A 89 7.76 15.26 -17.42
N ARG A 90 6.47 15.36 -17.78
CA ARG A 90 6.00 16.21 -18.89
C ARG A 90 5.83 17.67 -18.52
N MET A 91 5.60 17.99 -17.25
CA MET A 91 5.48 19.37 -16.77
C MET A 91 6.82 20.12 -16.66
N GLN A 92 7.97 19.45 -16.86
CA GLN A 92 9.31 20.05 -16.72
C GLN A 92 9.86 20.70 -18.02
N PHE A 93 9.00 21.22 -18.89
CA PHE A 93 9.42 21.96 -20.09
C PHE A 93 8.66 23.28 -20.23
#